data_AF-A0A2D7V0X5-F1
#
_entry.id   AF-A0A2D7V0X5-F1
#
_cell.length_a   1.000
_cell.length_b   1.000
_cell.length_c   1.000
_cell.angle_alpha   90.00
_cell.angle_beta   90.00
_cell.angle_gamma   90.00
#
_symmetry.space_group_name_H-M   'P 1'
#
loop_
_entity.id
_entity.type
_entity.pdbx_description
1 polymer ?
#
loop_
_entity_poly.entity_id
_entity_poly.type
_entity_poly.pdbx_seq_one_letter_code
_entity_poly.pdbx_strand_id
1 'polypeptide(L)'
;MTSPVLAIHGGAGGDGPWKGMTSLDPGRISCMENVLSTVGKLLSEGMNALEAVTIAVEMLEDEPLFNAGKGSVLDENGNVTMDASIMRGSDQGAGSVVNVSKVRHPIRVANALLQRGWPVMLNGAAADDFGIEAGVEEVNPNFLITDLRQAQWEKWRDTRAAIGSTDEDDSVLDHDLEGRVETEFSDEPKGMGTVGAVALDVSGNLAAATSTGGMTGKPSGRIGDTPIIGAGTWADERIAISCTGVGEAYIRTCAAHE
;
A
#
# COMPACT_ATOMS: atom_id res chain seq x y z
N MET A 1 3.37 -6.50 -31.54
CA MET A 1 3.39 -5.65 -30.34
C MET A 1 2.17 -6.01 -29.53
N THR A 2 2.37 -6.36 -28.27
CA THR A 2 1.28 -6.64 -27.33
C THR A 2 0.56 -5.33 -27.02
N SER A 3 -0.76 -5.37 -26.78
CA SER A 3 -1.46 -4.18 -26.28
C SER A 3 -1.02 -3.97 -24.83
N PRO A 4 -0.41 -2.82 -24.49
CA PRO A 4 0.00 -2.57 -23.12
C PRO A 4 -1.23 -2.44 -22.22
N VAL A 5 -1.08 -2.87 -20.96
CA VAL A 5 -2.13 -2.82 -19.95
C VAL A 5 -1.54 -2.33 -18.65
N LEU A 6 -2.24 -1.43 -17.98
CA LEU A 6 -1.97 -1.01 -16.61
C LEU A 6 -3.24 -1.19 -15.79
N ALA A 7 -3.12 -1.83 -14.62
CA ALA A 7 -4.16 -1.87 -13.62
C ALA A 7 -3.58 -1.45 -12.27
N ILE A 8 -4.37 -0.72 -11.49
CA ILE A 8 -3.99 -0.20 -10.18
C ILE A 8 -5.13 -0.43 -9.18
N HIS A 9 -4.80 -0.48 -7.89
CA HIS A 9 -5.79 -0.42 -6.80
C HIS A 9 -5.35 0.54 -5.69
N GLY A 10 -6.33 1.18 -5.06
CA GLY A 10 -6.15 2.05 -3.89
C GLY A 10 -6.52 1.37 -2.56
N GLY A 11 -6.70 0.05 -2.57
CA GLY A 11 -7.05 -0.76 -1.41
C GLY A 11 -8.48 -1.28 -1.43
N ALA A 12 -8.68 -2.42 -0.78
CA ALA A 12 -9.98 -3.02 -0.48
C ALA A 12 -10.29 -2.80 1.01
N GLY A 13 -11.50 -2.34 1.31
CA GLY A 13 -11.99 -2.08 2.66
C GLY A 13 -13.14 -3.00 3.06
N GLY A 14 -13.29 -3.21 4.37
CA GLY A 14 -14.39 -3.86 5.13
C GLY A 14 -14.96 -5.21 4.67
N ASP A 15 -15.23 -6.13 5.62
CA ASP A 15 -15.94 -7.40 5.38
C ASP A 15 -17.48 -7.23 5.26
N GLY A 16 -17.94 -6.01 4.92
CA GLY A 16 -19.35 -5.60 4.96
C GLY A 16 -19.95 -5.21 3.61
N PRO A 17 -21.27 -5.00 3.54
CA PRO A 17 -21.92 -4.51 2.32
C PRO A 17 -21.38 -3.13 1.96
N TRP A 18 -21.28 -2.84 0.65
CA TRP A 18 -20.86 -1.53 0.18
C TRP A 18 -21.80 -0.45 0.71
N LYS A 19 -21.25 0.46 1.54
CA LYS A 19 -22.00 1.54 2.22
C LYS A 19 -21.97 2.86 1.45
N GLY A 20 -21.79 2.85 0.12
CA GLY A 20 -21.72 4.07 -0.67
C GLY A 20 -20.37 4.79 -0.66
N MET A 21 -20.24 5.78 -1.54
CA MET A 21 -19.07 6.66 -1.60
C MET A 21 -18.97 7.57 -0.37
N THR A 22 -17.74 7.93 -0.01
CA THR A 22 -17.41 8.95 0.99
C THR A 22 -17.08 10.30 0.33
N SER A 23 -17.00 11.36 1.14
CA SER A 23 -16.57 12.69 0.69
C SER A 23 -15.12 12.73 0.16
N LEU A 24 -14.28 11.75 0.52
CA LEU A 24 -12.89 11.65 0.07
C LEU A 24 -12.75 10.91 -1.28
N ASP A 25 -13.77 10.15 -1.69
CA ASP A 25 -13.68 9.30 -2.89
C ASP A 25 -13.47 10.07 -4.20
N PRO A 26 -14.05 11.26 -4.43
CA PRO A 26 -13.73 12.05 -5.61
C PRO A 26 -12.23 12.38 -5.73
N GLY A 27 -11.55 12.66 -4.61
CA GLY A 27 -10.10 12.91 -4.60
C GLY A 27 -9.30 11.65 -4.96
N ARG A 28 -9.67 10.52 -4.38
CA ARG A 28 -9.05 9.21 -4.66
C ARG A 28 -9.23 8.80 -6.12
N ILE A 29 -10.43 8.93 -6.66
CA ILE A 29 -10.73 8.65 -8.07
C ILE A 29 -9.91 9.57 -8.97
N SER A 30 -9.85 10.87 -8.66
CA SER A 30 -9.04 11.81 -9.44
C SER A 30 -7.56 11.44 -9.45
N CYS A 31 -7.00 10.99 -8.31
CA CYS A 31 -5.63 10.49 -8.27
C CYS A 31 -5.47 9.22 -9.13
N MET A 32 -6.35 8.23 -9.01
CA MET A 32 -6.29 7.00 -9.82
C MET A 32 -6.40 7.28 -11.32
N GLU A 33 -7.31 8.18 -11.74
CA GLU A 33 -7.43 8.62 -13.13
C GLU A 33 -6.15 9.30 -13.63
N ASN A 34 -5.52 10.13 -12.78
CA ASN A 34 -4.25 10.78 -13.10
C ASN A 34 -3.11 9.76 -13.26
N VAL A 35 -3.01 8.77 -12.37
CA VAL A 35 -2.04 7.66 -12.47
C VAL A 35 -2.25 6.90 -13.78
N LEU A 36 -3.48 6.45 -14.06
CA LEU A 36 -3.81 5.69 -15.26
C LEU A 36 -3.52 6.48 -16.54
N SER A 37 -3.88 7.77 -16.58
CA SER A 37 -3.62 8.65 -17.73
C SER A 37 -2.12 8.86 -17.94
N THR A 38 -1.39 9.20 -16.88
CA THR A 38 0.04 9.54 -16.94
C THR A 38 0.88 8.31 -17.28
N VAL A 39 0.75 7.25 -16.48
CA VAL A 39 1.57 6.04 -16.65
C VAL A 39 1.10 5.21 -17.84
N GLY A 40 -0.21 5.13 -18.07
CA GLY A 40 -0.76 4.41 -19.23
C GLY A 40 -0.31 5.01 -20.57
N LYS A 41 -0.19 6.34 -20.64
CA LYS A 41 0.40 7.01 -21.82
C LYS A 41 1.86 6.60 -22.00
N LEU A 42 2.69 6.69 -20.96
CA LEU A 42 4.11 6.34 -21.04
C LEU A 42 4.34 4.86 -21.40
N LEU A 43 3.52 3.97 -20.83
CA LEU A 43 3.50 2.54 -21.16
C LEU A 43 3.14 2.31 -22.62
N SER A 44 2.17 3.06 -23.16
CA SER A 44 1.80 3.02 -24.57
C SER A 44 2.87 3.56 -25.51
N GLU A 45 3.72 4.47 -25.02
CA GLU A 45 4.88 5.03 -25.74
C GLU A 45 6.13 4.13 -25.65
N GLY A 46 6.05 2.98 -24.97
CA GLY A 46 7.10 1.97 -24.92
C GLY A 46 7.90 1.92 -23.62
N MET A 47 7.43 2.55 -22.54
CA MET A 47 7.97 2.30 -21.20
C MET A 47 7.86 0.82 -20.84
N ASN A 48 8.83 0.28 -20.11
CA ASN A 48 8.80 -1.12 -19.67
C ASN A 48 7.86 -1.29 -18.46
N ALA A 49 7.36 -2.51 -18.25
CA ALA A 49 6.38 -2.81 -17.22
C ALA A 49 6.88 -2.50 -15.79
N LEU A 50 8.17 -2.77 -15.52
CA LEU A 50 8.77 -2.56 -14.19
C LEU A 50 8.79 -1.07 -13.81
N GLU A 51 9.19 -0.20 -14.73
CA GLU A 51 9.18 1.25 -14.50
C GLU A 51 7.74 1.77 -14.36
N ALA A 52 6.81 1.24 -15.17
CA ALA A 52 5.41 1.65 -15.10
C ALA A 52 4.77 1.35 -13.73
N VAL A 53 4.94 0.14 -13.19
CA VAL A 53 4.41 -0.17 -11.84
C VAL A 53 5.13 0.62 -10.75
N THR A 54 6.42 0.91 -10.92
CA THR A 54 7.19 1.73 -9.97
C THR A 54 6.63 3.16 -9.89
N ILE A 55 6.45 3.82 -11.04
CA ILE A 55 5.89 5.19 -11.09
C ILE A 55 4.44 5.20 -10.61
N ALA A 56 3.64 4.20 -11.00
CA ALA A 56 2.24 4.14 -10.58
C ALA A 56 2.10 4.07 -9.06
N VAL A 57 2.88 3.20 -8.39
CA VAL A 57 2.85 3.08 -6.92
C VAL A 57 3.48 4.30 -6.25
N GLU A 58 4.56 4.88 -6.79
CA GLU A 58 5.14 6.13 -6.29
C GLU A 58 4.11 7.27 -6.25
N MET A 59 3.33 7.43 -7.33
CA MET A 59 2.28 8.44 -7.38
C MET A 59 1.18 8.20 -6.33
N LEU A 60 0.88 6.93 -6.02
CA LEU A 60 -0.07 6.55 -4.97
C LEU A 60 0.52 6.73 -3.56
N GLU A 61 1.83 6.54 -3.38
CA GLU A 61 2.56 6.82 -2.12
C GLU A 61 2.65 8.32 -1.81
N ASP A 62 2.61 9.19 -2.82
CA ASP A 62 2.58 10.65 -2.62
C ASP A 62 1.17 11.20 -2.30
N GLU A 63 0.12 10.41 -2.54
CA GLU A 63 -1.27 10.81 -2.34
C GLU A 63 -1.73 10.52 -0.90
N PRO A 64 -1.94 11.55 -0.05
CA PRO A 64 -2.26 11.40 1.37
C PRO A 64 -3.56 10.64 1.68
N LEU A 65 -4.45 10.44 0.69
CA LEU A 65 -5.71 9.72 0.87
C LEU A 65 -5.57 8.18 0.83
N PHE A 66 -4.41 7.65 0.42
CA PHE A 66 -4.13 6.22 0.40
C PHE A 66 -3.30 5.78 1.62
N ASN A 67 -3.26 4.48 1.89
CA ASN A 67 -2.48 3.89 3.00
C ASN A 67 -1.15 3.35 2.50
N ALA A 68 -0.29 4.23 2.00
CA ALA A 68 1.08 3.95 1.59
C ALA A 68 1.85 5.27 1.53
N GLY A 69 3.18 5.24 1.73
CA GLY A 69 3.99 6.47 1.72
C GLY A 69 3.42 7.53 2.67
N LYS A 70 3.21 8.74 2.15
CA LYS A 70 2.48 9.80 2.84
C LYS A 70 1.00 9.42 2.97
N GLY A 71 0.50 9.37 4.21
CA GLY A 71 -0.85 8.88 4.48
C GLY A 71 -0.90 7.43 4.96
N SER A 72 0.25 6.80 5.20
CA SER A 72 0.32 5.52 5.90
C SER A 72 -0.31 5.58 7.29
N VAL A 73 -0.98 4.49 7.68
CA VAL A 73 -1.59 4.35 9.01
C VAL A 73 -0.54 4.19 10.12
N LEU A 74 -0.93 4.52 11.34
CA LEU A 74 -0.06 4.53 12.52
C LEU A 74 -0.15 3.21 13.29
N ASP A 75 0.99 2.76 13.84
CA ASP A 75 1.09 1.62 14.75
C ASP A 75 0.53 1.92 16.15
N GLU A 76 0.51 0.94 17.05
CA GLU A 76 0.01 1.09 18.43
C GLU A 76 0.67 2.23 19.23
N ASN A 77 1.88 2.65 18.83
CA ASN A 77 2.66 3.71 19.49
C ASN A 77 2.56 5.06 18.75
N GLY A 78 1.76 5.15 17.70
CA GLY A 78 1.59 6.38 16.91
C GLY A 78 2.70 6.63 15.88
N ASN A 79 3.46 5.60 15.49
CA ASN A 79 4.52 5.71 14.50
C ASN A 79 4.07 5.15 13.15
N VAL A 80 4.63 5.69 12.06
CA VAL A 80 4.48 5.11 10.71
C VAL A 80 5.63 4.16 10.43
N THR A 81 5.30 2.94 10.02
CA THR A 81 6.24 2.02 9.36
C THR A 81 5.58 1.46 8.12
N MET A 82 6.35 1.34 7.04
CA MET A 82 5.84 1.00 5.72
C MET A 82 6.52 -0.24 5.16
N ASP A 83 5.77 -1.02 4.41
CA ASP A 83 6.25 -2.18 3.67
C ASP A 83 5.97 -1.98 2.18
N ALA A 84 6.89 -2.42 1.32
CA ALA A 84 6.68 -2.42 -0.13
C ALA A 84 7.44 -3.56 -0.80
N SER A 85 6.91 -4.08 -1.90
CA SER A 85 7.64 -5.00 -2.76
C SER A 85 7.31 -4.83 -4.23
N ILE A 86 8.22 -5.31 -5.06
CA ILE A 86 8.15 -5.23 -6.51
C ILE A 86 8.77 -6.49 -7.12
N MET A 87 8.18 -6.97 -8.22
CA MET A 87 8.64 -8.17 -8.91
C MET A 87 8.58 -7.99 -10.44
N ARG A 88 9.64 -8.43 -11.11
CA ARG A 88 9.76 -8.43 -12.58
C ARG A 88 9.50 -9.84 -13.11
N GLY A 89 8.54 -9.97 -14.01
CA GLY A 89 8.08 -11.27 -14.50
C GLY A 89 9.06 -12.02 -15.39
N SER A 90 9.92 -11.32 -16.13
CA SER A 90 10.82 -11.92 -17.12
C SER A 90 11.91 -12.82 -16.54
N ASP A 91 12.28 -12.60 -15.28
CA ASP A 91 13.34 -13.35 -14.59
C ASP A 91 13.00 -13.64 -13.12
N GLN A 92 11.78 -13.31 -12.70
CA GLN A 92 11.31 -13.39 -11.31
C GLN A 92 12.19 -12.61 -10.33
N GLY A 93 12.97 -11.63 -10.81
CA GLY A 93 13.74 -10.72 -9.97
C GLY A 93 12.79 -9.92 -9.06
N ALA A 94 13.11 -9.85 -7.78
CA ALA A 94 12.27 -9.21 -6.78
C ALA A 94 13.08 -8.33 -5.83
N GLY A 95 12.40 -7.32 -5.28
CA GLY A 95 12.92 -6.47 -4.23
C GLY A 95 11.83 -6.12 -3.24
N SER A 96 12.19 -6.01 -1.96
CA SER A 96 11.24 -5.87 -0.87
C SER A 96 11.85 -5.11 0.30
N VAL A 97 11.06 -4.24 0.92
CA VAL A 97 11.41 -3.52 2.14
C VAL A 97 10.34 -3.67 3.19
N VAL A 98 10.77 -3.78 4.44
CA VAL A 98 9.92 -4.01 5.60
C VAL A 98 10.15 -2.94 6.64
N ASN A 99 9.10 -2.39 7.23
CA ASN A 99 9.14 -1.44 8.33
C ASN A 99 10.08 -0.23 8.10
N VAL A 100 10.16 0.27 6.86
CA VAL A 100 10.89 1.52 6.56
C VAL A 100 10.11 2.72 7.10
N SER A 101 10.81 3.78 7.48
CA SER A 101 10.21 4.91 8.21
C SER A 101 10.77 6.28 7.84
N LYS A 102 11.85 6.33 7.05
CA LYS A 102 12.55 7.57 6.71
C LYS A 102 12.65 7.80 5.21
N VAL A 103 12.24 6.86 4.39
CA VAL A 103 12.20 7.03 2.93
C VAL A 103 10.83 7.55 2.50
N ARG A 104 10.80 8.50 1.58
CA ARG A 104 9.55 9.03 1.05
C ARG A 104 8.76 7.98 0.27
N HIS A 105 9.46 7.15 -0.52
CA HIS A 105 8.87 6.20 -1.45
C HIS A 105 9.43 4.78 -1.24
N PRO A 106 8.82 3.98 -0.34
CA PRO A 106 9.20 2.58 -0.12
C PRO A 106 9.33 1.76 -1.40
N ILE A 107 8.46 1.96 -2.40
CA ILE A 107 8.53 1.20 -3.65
C ILE A 107 9.80 1.46 -4.46
N ARG A 108 10.36 2.68 -4.38
CA ARG A 108 11.62 3.01 -5.05
C ARG A 108 12.79 2.30 -4.38
N VAL A 109 12.76 2.12 -3.06
CA VAL A 109 13.76 1.31 -2.34
C VAL A 109 13.66 -0.16 -2.72
N ALA A 110 12.44 -0.70 -2.80
CA ALA A 110 12.20 -2.07 -3.27
C ALA A 110 12.73 -2.27 -4.70
N ASN A 111 12.49 -1.32 -5.62
CA ASN A 111 13.04 -1.39 -6.98
C ASN A 111 14.57 -1.32 -6.98
N ALA A 112 15.18 -0.46 -6.15
CA ALA A 112 16.64 -0.40 -6.02
C ALA A 112 17.25 -1.73 -5.55
N LEU A 113 16.60 -2.45 -4.62
CA LEU A 113 17.01 -3.80 -4.20
C LEU A 113 16.91 -4.81 -5.35
N LEU A 114 15.80 -4.78 -6.09
CA LEU A 114 15.61 -5.63 -7.26
C LEU A 114 16.73 -5.42 -8.30
N GLN A 115 17.09 -4.16 -8.59
CA GLN A 115 18.18 -3.85 -9.51
C GLN A 115 19.56 -4.29 -9.00
N ARG A 116 19.77 -4.23 -7.68
CA ARG A 116 20.99 -4.72 -7.02
C ARG A 116 21.12 -6.24 -7.11
N GLY A 117 20.01 -6.98 -7.13
CA GLY A 117 19.93 -8.43 -7.26
C GLY A 117 20.24 -9.23 -5.99
N TRP A 118 20.88 -8.63 -4.99
CA TRP A 118 21.03 -9.22 -3.65
C TRP A 118 21.22 -8.14 -2.56
N PRO A 119 20.54 -8.26 -1.40
CA PRO A 119 19.49 -9.25 -1.07
C PRO A 119 18.14 -8.89 -1.68
N VAL A 120 17.19 -9.84 -1.66
CA VAL A 120 15.79 -9.59 -2.09
C VAL A 120 15.05 -8.68 -1.10
N MET A 121 15.33 -8.79 0.19
CA MET A 121 14.59 -8.10 1.24
C MET A 121 15.52 -7.45 2.27
N LEU A 122 15.22 -6.22 2.67
CA LEU A 122 15.80 -5.53 3.82
C LEU A 122 14.71 -5.02 4.77
N ASN A 123 15.06 -4.75 6.02
CA ASN A 123 14.12 -4.24 7.02
C ASN A 123 14.65 -3.02 7.79
N GLY A 124 13.70 -2.22 8.29
CA GLY A 124 13.90 -1.12 9.22
C GLY A 124 14.96 -0.12 8.75
N ALA A 125 15.78 0.33 9.70
CA ALA A 125 16.84 1.31 9.44
C ALA A 125 17.83 0.87 8.35
N ALA A 126 18.14 -0.42 8.23
CA ALA A 126 19.05 -0.90 7.19
C ALA A 126 18.44 -0.76 5.77
N ALA A 127 17.13 -0.90 5.65
CA ALA A 127 16.42 -0.63 4.40
C ALA A 127 16.31 0.88 4.12
N ASP A 128 16.05 1.69 5.15
CA ASP A 128 16.07 3.16 5.04
C ASP A 128 17.45 3.64 4.55
N ASP A 129 18.53 3.25 5.23
CA ASP A 129 19.91 3.62 4.89
C ASP A 129 20.26 3.22 3.46
N PHE A 130 19.92 1.99 3.05
CA PHE A 130 20.13 1.52 1.68
C PHE A 130 19.36 2.36 0.66
N GLY A 131 18.09 2.69 0.93
CA GLY A 131 17.27 3.51 0.04
C GLY A 131 17.83 4.91 -0.14
N ILE A 132 18.28 5.53 0.95
CA ILE A 132 18.88 6.86 0.95
C ILE A 132 20.21 6.86 0.18
N GLU A 133 21.06 5.84 0.41
CA GLU A 133 22.30 5.65 -0.37
C GLU A 133 22.03 5.42 -1.86
N ALA A 134 20.91 4.77 -2.21
CA ALA A 134 20.45 4.56 -3.57
C ALA A 134 19.77 5.79 -4.20
N GLY A 135 19.64 6.90 -3.46
CA GLY A 135 19.12 8.18 -3.95
C GLY A 135 17.62 8.42 -3.73
N VAL A 136 16.94 7.59 -2.93
CA VAL A 136 15.56 7.85 -2.48
C VAL A 136 15.58 8.97 -1.44
N GLU A 137 14.63 9.91 -1.53
CA GLU A 137 14.54 11.06 -0.63
C GLU A 137 14.36 10.61 0.83
N GLU A 138 15.26 11.07 1.71
CA GLU A 138 15.09 10.97 3.16
C GLU A 138 14.08 12.03 3.63
N VAL A 139 13.08 11.61 4.39
CA VAL A 139 12.07 12.46 5.00
C VAL A 139 12.07 12.30 6.51
N ASN A 140 11.66 13.37 7.20
CA ASN A 140 11.31 13.25 8.62
C ASN A 140 10.08 12.33 8.75
N PRO A 141 10.04 11.37 9.69
CA PRO A 141 8.88 10.48 9.86
C PRO A 141 7.53 11.22 9.98
N ASN A 142 7.51 12.44 10.54
CA ASN A 142 6.30 13.26 10.63
C ASN A 142 5.75 13.71 9.26
N PHE A 143 6.57 13.72 8.20
CA PHE A 143 6.11 13.99 6.83
C PHE A 143 5.09 12.96 6.36
N LEU A 144 5.24 11.71 6.80
CA LEU A 144 4.39 10.59 6.41
C LEU A 144 3.02 10.62 7.09
N ILE A 145 2.92 11.32 8.23
CA ILE A 145 1.71 11.43 9.04
C ILE A 145 0.85 12.58 8.51
N THR A 146 -0.44 12.33 8.32
CA THR A 146 -1.43 13.34 7.94
C THR A 146 -2.44 13.55 9.06
N ASP A 147 -3.08 14.71 9.11
CA ASP A 147 -4.11 15.02 10.10
C ASP A 147 -5.24 13.97 10.09
N LEU A 148 -5.60 13.48 8.90
CA LEU A 148 -6.57 12.40 8.72
C LEU A 148 -6.14 11.13 9.46
N ARG A 149 -4.89 10.68 9.28
CA ARG A 149 -4.39 9.45 9.90
C ARG A 149 -4.16 9.60 11.39
N GLN A 150 -3.73 10.78 11.82
CA GLN A 150 -3.62 11.12 13.24
C GLN A 150 -4.99 11.01 13.94
N ALA A 151 -6.03 11.62 13.37
CA ALA A 151 -7.38 11.56 13.92
C ALA A 151 -7.93 10.12 13.97
N GLN A 152 -7.73 9.34 12.91
CA GLN A 152 -8.13 7.91 12.88
C GLN A 152 -7.42 7.09 13.97
N TRP A 153 -6.13 7.35 14.20
CA TRP A 153 -5.36 6.67 15.24
C TRP A 153 -5.80 7.07 16.66
N GLU A 154 -6.05 8.35 16.91
CA GLU A 154 -6.54 8.84 18.21
C GLU A 154 -7.89 8.21 18.55
N LYS A 155 -8.81 8.15 17.58
CA LYS A 155 -10.10 7.48 17.74
C LYS A 155 -9.94 5.99 18.05
N TRP A 156 -9.10 5.27 17.28
CA TRP A 156 -8.80 3.86 17.54
C TRP A 156 -8.26 3.63 18.96
N ARG A 157 -7.30 4.45 19.39
CA ARG A 157 -6.67 4.37 20.72
C ARG A 157 -7.68 4.61 21.83
N ASP A 158 -8.49 5.67 21.70
CA ASP A 158 -9.43 6.09 22.74
C ASP A 158 -10.61 5.12 22.88
N THR A 159 -11.02 4.49 21.77
CA THR A 159 -12.08 3.47 21.76
C THR A 159 -11.57 2.06 22.09
N ARG A 160 -10.25 1.83 22.11
CA ARG A 160 -9.61 0.51 22.24
C ARG A 160 -10.16 -0.49 21.22
N ALA A 161 -10.38 -0.02 19.99
CA ALA A 161 -10.95 -0.84 18.93
C ALA A 161 -9.98 -1.94 18.46
N ALA A 162 -10.47 -2.89 17.68
CA ALA A 162 -9.67 -4.00 17.18
C ALA A 162 -8.53 -3.51 16.25
N ILE A 163 -7.49 -4.31 16.06
CA ILE A 163 -6.40 -3.95 15.14
C ILE A 163 -6.96 -3.82 13.71
N GLY A 164 -6.62 -2.73 13.05
CA GLY A 164 -7.06 -2.43 11.69
C GLY A 164 -8.53 -2.04 11.56
N SER A 165 -9.27 -1.92 12.67
CA SER A 165 -10.57 -1.27 12.62
C SER A 165 -10.33 0.21 12.33
N THR A 166 -10.50 0.59 11.06
CA THR A 166 -10.87 1.95 10.69
C THR A 166 -12.41 2.02 10.74
N ASP A 167 -13.02 3.19 10.61
CA ASP A 167 -14.48 3.42 10.71
C ASP A 167 -15.37 2.55 9.77
N GLU A 168 -14.76 1.65 9.00
CA GLU A 168 -15.40 0.64 8.18
C GLU A 168 -15.98 -0.55 8.99
N ASP A 169 -15.41 -0.86 10.15
CA ASP A 169 -15.65 -2.14 10.87
C ASP A 169 -16.59 -2.04 12.08
N ASP A 170 -17.36 -0.95 12.20
CA ASP A 170 -18.44 -0.84 13.19
C ASP A 170 -19.66 -1.69 12.74
N SER A 171 -19.46 -3.01 12.77
CA SER A 171 -20.52 -3.99 13.02
C SER A 171 -20.20 -4.73 14.32
N VAL A 172 -20.33 -3.99 15.42
CA VAL A 172 -20.83 -4.41 16.73
C VAL A 172 -20.63 -5.89 17.12
N LEU A 173 -19.75 -6.15 18.08
CA LEU A 173 -20.04 -7.19 19.07
C LEU A 173 -20.94 -6.55 20.14
N ASP A 174 -22.24 -6.73 19.96
CA ASP A 174 -23.26 -6.41 20.96
C ASP A 174 -22.95 -7.18 22.24
N HIS A 175 -22.53 -6.47 23.29
CA HIS A 175 -23.07 -6.60 24.65
C HIS A 175 -22.50 -5.49 25.56
N ASP A 176 -23.40 -4.66 26.09
CA ASP A 176 -23.30 -3.96 27.38
C ASP A 176 -22.81 -2.51 27.47
N LEU A 177 -23.22 -1.59 26.58
CA LEU A 177 -23.24 -0.16 26.95
C LEU A 177 -24.49 0.57 26.40
N GLU A 178 -25.53 0.64 27.23
CA GLU A 178 -26.56 1.68 27.14
C GLU A 178 -25.89 3.05 27.26
N GLY A 179 -25.96 3.85 26.21
CA GLY A 179 -25.55 5.26 26.24
C GLY A 179 -24.64 5.69 25.09
N ARG A 180 -25.07 5.53 23.84
CA ARG A 180 -24.49 6.30 22.74
C ARG A 180 -25.30 7.59 22.59
N VAL A 181 -24.63 8.71 22.87
CA VAL A 181 -25.07 10.03 22.43
C VAL A 181 -24.93 10.05 20.92
N GLU A 182 -26.04 10.16 20.19
CA GLU A 182 -26.02 10.51 18.76
C GLU A 182 -25.44 11.92 18.63
N THR A 183 -24.15 12.01 18.31
CA THR A 183 -23.57 13.27 17.83
C THR A 183 -23.77 13.33 16.32
N GLU A 184 -24.41 14.40 15.84
CA GLU A 184 -24.76 14.71 14.43
C GLU A 184 -23.56 14.89 13.47
N PHE A 185 -22.50 14.09 13.59
CA PHE A 185 -21.29 14.14 12.77
C PHE A 185 -20.81 12.75 12.32
N SER A 186 -21.70 11.84 11.94
CA SER A 186 -21.31 10.48 11.51
C SER A 186 -21.07 10.37 9.99
N ASP A 187 -20.31 11.31 9.43
CA ASP A 187 -19.74 11.21 8.07
C ASP A 187 -18.20 11.05 8.16
N GLU A 188 -17.72 10.26 9.13
CA GLU A 188 -16.29 10.11 9.37
C GLU A 188 -15.60 9.16 8.35
N PRO A 189 -14.36 9.48 7.95
CA PRO A 189 -13.73 8.93 6.76
C PRO A 189 -13.28 7.47 6.92
N LYS A 190 -13.86 6.63 6.05
CA LYS A 190 -13.49 5.22 5.83
C LYS A 190 -12.03 5.09 5.36
N GLY A 191 -11.25 4.27 6.06
CA GLY A 191 -9.82 4.10 5.83
C GLY A 191 -9.54 3.06 4.76
N MET A 192 -9.12 3.48 3.58
CA MET A 192 -8.73 2.56 2.50
C MET A 192 -7.36 1.92 2.75
N GLY A 193 -7.18 0.70 2.21
CA GLY A 193 -6.03 -0.17 2.40
C GLY A 193 -4.84 0.05 1.44
N THR A 194 -4.00 -0.97 1.38
CA THR A 194 -2.79 -1.12 0.55
C THR A 194 -2.98 -0.67 -0.91
N VAL A 195 -1.96 -0.01 -1.48
CA VAL A 195 -1.95 0.37 -2.90
C VAL A 195 -1.11 -0.60 -3.72
N GLY A 196 -1.38 -0.66 -5.02
CA GLY A 196 -0.57 -1.47 -5.91
C GLY A 196 -0.89 -1.31 -7.38
N ALA A 197 -0.02 -1.86 -8.21
CA ALA A 197 -0.07 -1.78 -9.65
C ALA A 197 0.45 -3.07 -10.31
N VAL A 198 -0.13 -3.41 -11.45
CA VAL A 198 0.38 -4.45 -12.37
C VAL A 198 0.41 -3.89 -13.78
N ALA A 199 1.44 -4.25 -14.55
CA ALA A 199 1.60 -3.77 -15.91
C ALA A 199 2.04 -4.88 -16.88
N LEU A 200 1.54 -4.79 -18.11
CA LEU A 200 1.99 -5.52 -19.29
C LEU A 200 2.52 -4.50 -20.29
N ASP A 201 3.78 -4.60 -20.70
CA ASP A 201 4.37 -3.68 -21.67
C ASP A 201 4.21 -4.14 -23.13
N VAL A 202 4.63 -3.27 -24.07
CA VAL A 202 4.53 -3.52 -25.53
C VAL A 202 5.38 -4.70 -26.00
N SER A 203 6.38 -5.10 -25.20
CA SER A 203 7.26 -6.25 -25.44
C SER A 203 6.69 -7.55 -24.86
N GLY A 204 5.59 -7.46 -24.10
CA GLY A 204 4.95 -8.60 -23.45
C GLY A 204 5.51 -8.93 -22.07
N ASN A 205 6.32 -8.06 -21.46
CA ASN A 205 6.81 -8.30 -20.10
C ASN A 205 5.78 -7.86 -19.07
N LEU A 206 5.76 -8.59 -17.95
CA LEU A 206 4.88 -8.33 -16.82
C LEU A 206 5.69 -7.83 -15.60
N ALA A 207 5.05 -7.00 -14.78
CA ALA A 207 5.58 -6.59 -13.48
C ALA A 207 4.43 -6.30 -12.50
N ALA A 208 4.72 -6.42 -11.21
CA ALA A 208 3.80 -6.10 -10.12
C ALA A 208 4.53 -5.31 -9.03
N ALA A 209 3.82 -4.38 -8.38
CA ALA A 209 4.30 -3.56 -7.29
C ALA A 209 3.18 -3.33 -6.25
N THR A 210 3.52 -3.37 -4.97
CA THR A 210 2.55 -3.19 -3.87
C THR A 210 3.23 -2.42 -2.72
N SER A 211 2.51 -1.50 -2.09
CA SER A 211 3.01 -0.68 -0.97
C SER A 211 1.92 -0.43 0.08
N THR A 212 2.29 -0.42 1.36
CA THR A 212 1.33 -0.28 2.47
C THR A 212 1.93 0.35 3.72
N GLY A 213 1.10 1.08 4.47
CA GLY A 213 1.35 1.41 5.88
C GLY A 213 0.91 0.30 6.85
N GLY A 214 0.26 -0.76 6.38
CA GLY A 214 -0.26 -1.86 7.19
C GLY A 214 -1.64 -1.54 7.76
N MET A 215 -1.87 -1.90 9.03
CA MET A 215 -3.17 -1.74 9.70
C MET A 215 -3.07 -0.72 10.85
N THR A 216 -4.08 0.12 11.01
CA THR A 216 -4.14 1.07 12.14
C THR A 216 -4.05 0.32 13.46
N GLY A 217 -3.19 0.80 14.36
CA GLY A 217 -3.00 0.18 15.66
C GLY A 217 -2.29 -1.17 15.63
N LYS A 218 -1.65 -1.53 14.50
CA LYS A 218 -0.82 -2.73 14.41
C LYS A 218 0.24 -2.73 15.53
N PRO A 219 0.59 -3.91 16.09
CA PRO A 219 1.74 -4.01 16.96
C PRO A 219 3.00 -3.48 16.28
N SER A 220 3.86 -2.80 17.02
CA SER A 220 5.08 -2.26 16.42
C SER A 220 5.94 -3.40 15.87
N GLY A 221 6.35 -3.27 14.62
CA GLY A 221 7.09 -4.31 13.90
C GLY A 221 6.22 -5.39 13.22
N ARG A 222 4.88 -5.32 13.27
CA ARG A 222 3.99 -6.21 12.49
C ARG A 222 4.30 -6.09 11.00
N ILE A 223 4.43 -7.24 10.34
CA ILE A 223 4.70 -7.36 8.90
C ILE A 223 3.45 -7.92 8.21
N GLY A 224 2.99 -7.24 7.16
CA GLY A 224 1.85 -7.70 6.34
C GLY A 224 2.26 -8.64 5.21
N ASP A 225 1.35 -8.85 4.26
CA ASP A 225 1.57 -9.63 3.04
C ASP A 225 2.40 -8.90 1.99
N THR A 226 2.25 -7.58 1.90
CA THR A 226 2.90 -6.72 0.90
C THR A 226 4.40 -6.98 0.70
N PRO A 227 5.25 -7.11 1.73
CA PRO A 227 6.68 -7.33 1.50
C PRO A 227 7.01 -8.80 1.22
N ILE A 228 6.09 -9.75 1.46
CA ILE A 228 6.33 -11.17 1.29
C ILE A 228 6.01 -11.57 -0.16
N ILE A 229 7.06 -11.76 -0.96
CA ILE A 229 6.94 -12.20 -2.36
C ILE A 229 6.17 -13.52 -2.42
N GLY A 230 5.14 -13.56 -3.28
CA GLY A 230 4.21 -14.68 -3.40
C GLY A 230 2.98 -14.60 -2.48
N ALA A 231 2.97 -13.72 -1.46
CA ALA A 231 1.78 -13.45 -0.66
C ALA A 231 1.05 -12.19 -1.15
N GLY A 232 1.73 -11.03 -1.10
CA GLY A 232 1.14 -9.74 -1.48
C GLY A 232 1.42 -9.31 -2.92
N THR A 233 2.55 -9.77 -3.49
CA THR A 233 3.02 -9.35 -4.81
C THR A 233 3.64 -10.53 -5.54
N TRP A 234 3.27 -10.72 -6.80
CA TRP A 234 3.82 -11.76 -7.68
C TRP A 234 3.86 -11.31 -9.13
N ALA A 235 4.92 -11.67 -9.85
CA ALA A 235 4.97 -11.56 -11.30
C ALA A 235 5.86 -12.66 -11.90
N ASP A 236 5.38 -13.28 -12.98
CA ASP A 236 6.16 -14.16 -13.86
C ASP A 236 5.85 -13.85 -15.33
N GLU A 237 6.29 -14.69 -16.26
CA GLU A 237 6.05 -14.51 -17.69
C GLU A 237 4.57 -14.61 -18.10
N ARG A 238 3.68 -15.05 -17.21
CA ARG A 238 2.27 -15.37 -17.49
C ARG A 238 1.30 -14.47 -16.74
N ILE A 239 1.63 -14.09 -15.52
CA ILE A 239 0.72 -13.32 -14.65
C ILE A 239 1.45 -12.30 -13.79
N ALA A 240 0.77 -11.20 -13.46
CA ALA A 240 1.18 -10.22 -12.47
C ALA A 240 0.02 -9.96 -11.50
N ILE A 241 0.29 -9.99 -10.20
CA ILE A 241 -0.69 -9.89 -9.12
C ILE A 241 -0.18 -8.91 -8.07
N SER A 242 -1.07 -8.01 -7.63
CA SER A 242 -0.90 -7.14 -6.47
C SER A 242 -2.12 -7.29 -5.58
N CYS A 243 -1.91 -7.55 -4.30
CA CYS A 243 -2.96 -7.84 -3.34
C CYS A 243 -3.22 -6.68 -2.37
N THR A 244 -4.43 -6.69 -1.80
CA THR A 244 -4.86 -5.79 -0.72
C THR A 244 -5.90 -6.50 0.13
N GLY A 245 -5.86 -6.30 1.45
CA GLY A 245 -6.83 -6.85 2.39
C GLY A 245 -6.16 -7.19 3.72
N VAL A 246 -6.67 -8.24 4.40
CA VAL A 246 -6.11 -8.72 5.67
C VAL A 246 -4.86 -9.57 5.42
N GLY A 247 -3.68 -8.96 5.51
CA GLY A 247 -2.41 -9.58 5.13
C GLY A 247 -2.13 -10.96 5.73
N GLU A 248 -2.59 -11.23 6.95
CA GLU A 248 -2.46 -12.53 7.62
C GLU A 248 -3.14 -13.66 6.83
N ALA A 249 -4.23 -13.38 6.10
CA ALA A 249 -4.87 -14.35 5.22
C ALA A 249 -3.98 -14.68 4.00
N TYR A 250 -3.48 -13.64 3.32
CA TYR A 250 -2.64 -13.76 2.12
C TYR A 250 -1.32 -14.47 2.42
N ILE A 251 -0.68 -14.18 3.56
CA ILE A 251 0.55 -14.87 4.00
C ILE A 251 0.31 -16.36 4.20
N ARG A 252 -0.79 -16.75 4.86
CA ARG A 252 -1.08 -18.16 5.17
C ARG A 252 -1.36 -19.01 3.94
N THR A 253 -1.76 -18.40 2.83
CA THR A 253 -2.14 -19.10 1.60
C THR A 253 -1.20 -18.85 0.43
N CYS A 254 -0.18 -17.99 0.57
CA CYS A 254 0.63 -17.53 -0.57
C CYS A 254 -0.26 -17.04 -1.73
N ALA A 255 -1.27 -16.23 -1.40
CA ALA A 255 -2.40 -15.94 -2.29
C ALA A 255 -2.02 -15.33 -3.65
N ALA A 256 -0.92 -14.57 -3.74
CA ALA A 256 -0.49 -14.00 -5.02
C ALA A 256 0.20 -15.03 -5.94
N HIS A 257 0.73 -16.11 -5.38
CA HIS A 257 1.41 -17.17 -6.13
C HIS A 257 0.48 -18.29 -6.61
N GLU A 258 -0.52 -18.68 -5.80
CA GLU A 258 -1.46 -19.78 -6.07
C GLU A 258 -2.49 -19.47 -7.18
#